data_AF-A0A382WCP8-F1
#
_entry.id   AF-A0A382WCP8-F1
#
_cell.length_a   1.000
_cell.length_b   1.000
_cell.length_c   1.000
_cell.angle_alpha   90.00
_cell.angle_beta   90.00
_cell.angle_gamma   90.00
#
_symmetry.space_group_name_H-M   'P 1'
#
loop_
_entity.id
_entity.type
_entity.pdbx_description
1 polymer ?
#
loop_
_entity_poly.entity_id
_entity_poly.type
_entity_poly.pdbx_seq_one_letter_code
_entity_poly.pdbx_strand_id
1 'polypeptide(L)' 'MHHRFFIVLVAVLVAPTLAGAQSGNSDLPMRTPDGQPDISGVFTFRTLTPLERPSRLE' A
#
# COMPACT_ATOMS: atom_id res chain seq x y z
N MET A 1 -4.15 -2.30 -41.13
CA MET A 1 -4.61 -1.25 -40.18
C MET A 1 -5.49 -1.80 -39.06
N HIS A 2 -6.33 -2.81 -39.31
CA HIS A 2 -7.21 -3.42 -38.31
C HIS A 2 -6.51 -4.06 -37.10
N HIS A 3 -5.32 -4.64 -37.27
CA HIS A 3 -4.60 -5.30 -36.17
C HIS A 3 -4.09 -4.30 -35.11
N ARG A 4 -3.67 -3.11 -35.54
CA ARG A 4 -3.26 -2.03 -34.64
C ARG A 4 -4.43 -1.55 -33.79
N PHE A 5 -5.60 -1.39 -34.42
CA PHE A 5 -6.85 -1.03 -33.73
C PHE A 5 -7.26 -2.11 -32.72
N PHE A 6 -7.17 -3.38 -33.10
CA PHE A 6 -7.46 -4.51 -32.23
C PHE A 6 -6.53 -4.57 -31.00
N ILE A 7 -5.23 -4.35 -31.19
CA ILE A 7 -4.25 -4.32 -30.09
C ILE A 7 -4.56 -3.18 -29.10
N VAL A 8 -4.90 -1.99 -29.61
CA VAL A 8 -5.26 -0.84 -28.75
C VAL A 8 -6.53 -1.13 -27.96
N LEU A 9 -7.55 -1.74 -28.58
CA LEU A 9 -8.78 -2.13 -27.91
C LEU A 9 -8.51 -3.11 -26.76
N VAL A 10 -7.69 -4.14 -27.00
CA VAL A 10 -7.31 -5.12 -25.99
C VAL A 10 -6.52 -4.47 -24.85
N ALA A 11 -5.58 -3.58 -25.16
CA ALA A 11 -4.79 -2.89 -24.15
C ALA A 11 -5.65 -2.00 -23.24
N VAL A 12 -6.63 -1.29 -23.80
CA VAL A 12 -7.58 -0.46 -23.01
C VAL A 12 -8.45 -1.31 -22.09
N LEU A 13 -8.87 -2.49 -22.55
CA LEU A 13 -9.70 -3.40 -21.75
C LEU A 13 -8.93 -4.05 -20.59
N VAL A 14 -7.63 -4.29 -20.76
CA VAL A 14 -6.77 -4.98 -19.76
C VAL A 14 -6.09 -4.00 -18.80
N ALA A 15 -5.89 -2.73 -19.18
CA ALA A 15 -5.25 -1.74 -18.31
C ALA A 15 -5.85 -1.63 -16.88
N PRO A 16 -7.18 -1.68 -16.67
CA PRO A 16 -7.78 -1.58 -15.33
C PRO A 16 -7.46 -2.77 -14.41
N THR A 17 -7.20 -3.97 -14.96
CA THR A 17 -6.93 -5.17 -14.15
C THR A 17 -5.57 -5.11 -13.46
N LEU A 18 -4.65 -4.29 -13.96
CA LEU A 18 -3.33 -4.07 -13.34
C LEU A 18 -3.41 -3.16 -12.10
N ALA A 19 -4.43 -2.30 -12.01
CA ALA A 19 -4.65 -1.42 -10.86
C ALA A 19 -5.26 -2.18 -9.66
N GLY A 20 -5.90 -3.34 -9.87
CA GLY A 20 -6.48 -4.16 -8.80
C GLY A 20 -5.45 -4.77 -7.85
N ALA A 21 -4.20 -4.92 -8.27
CA ALA A 21 -3.10 -5.36 -7.40
C ALA A 21 -2.57 -4.25 -6.48
N GLN A 22 -3.00 -3.00 -6.68
CA GLN A 22 -2.68 -1.87 -5.81
C GLN A 22 -3.71 -1.70 -4.69
N SER A 23 -4.68 -2.60 -4.54
CA SER A 23 -5.41 -2.70 -3.28
C SER A 23 -4.42 -3.16 -2.21
N GLY A 24 -3.70 -2.20 -1.61
CA GLY A 24 -3.07 -2.43 -0.32
C GLY A 24 -4.14 -3.04 0.57
N ASN A 25 -3.83 -4.22 1.11
CA ASN A 25 -4.74 -5.13 1.80
C ASN A 25 -6.02 -4.45 2.26
N SER A 26 -7.16 -4.85 1.68
CA SER A 26 -8.47 -4.31 2.02
C SER A 26 -8.97 -4.74 3.42
N ASP A 27 -8.06 -5.08 4.33
CA ASP A 27 -8.29 -4.96 5.76
C ASP A 27 -8.17 -3.47 6.07
N LEU A 28 -9.32 -2.82 6.31
CA LEU A 28 -9.38 -1.44 6.79
C LEU A 28 -8.24 -1.21 7.78
N PRO A 29 -7.30 -0.26 7.54
CA PRO A 29 -6.23 -0.01 8.49
C PRO A 29 -6.88 0.27 9.84
N MET A 30 -6.55 -0.52 10.85
CA MET A 30 -7.12 -0.35 12.20
C MET A 30 -6.90 1.10 12.62
N ARG A 31 -7.98 1.87 12.77
CA ARG A 31 -7.94 3.28 13.14
C ARG A 31 -8.62 3.47 14.49
N THR A 32 -8.10 4.39 15.27
CA THR A 32 -8.76 4.88 16.48
C THR A 32 -10.00 5.73 16.12
N PRO A 33 -10.92 5.99 17.07
CA PRO A 33 -12.10 6.84 16.83
C PRO A 33 -11.77 8.26 16.34
N ASP A 34 -10.59 8.78 16.66
CA ASP A 34 -10.05 10.06 16.19
C ASP A 34 -9.25 9.95 14.87
N GLY A 35 -9.24 8.77 14.24
CA GLY A 35 -8.71 8.55 12.89
C GLY A 35 -7.22 8.27 12.79
N GLN A 36 -6.52 8.19 13.92
CA GLN A 36 -5.10 7.85 13.96
C GLN A 36 -4.89 6.36 13.68
N PRO A 37 -3.72 5.94 13.17
CA PRO A 37 -3.37 4.53 13.09
C PRO A 37 -3.38 3.88 14.47
N ASP A 38 -4.09 2.75 14.62
CA ASP A 38 -4.05 1.96 15.83
C ASP A 38 -2.81 1.06 15.83
N ILE A 39 -1.90 1.33 16.77
CA ILE A 39 -0.62 0.61 16.95
C ILE A 39 -0.67 -0.36 18.14
N SER A 40 -1.85 -0.87 18.48
CA SER A 40 -2.02 -1.88 19.53
C SER A 40 -1.45 -3.26 19.12
N GLY A 41 -0.85 -3.99 20.07
CA GLY A 41 -0.32 -5.34 19.83
C GLY A 41 0.92 -5.68 20.68
N VAL A 42 1.43 -6.90 20.53
CA VAL A 42 2.70 -7.31 21.16
C VAL A 42 3.84 -7.11 20.18
N PHE A 43 4.69 -6.13 20.45
CA PHE A 43 5.90 -5.89 19.69
C PHE A 43 7.06 -6.70 20.26
N THR A 44 7.78 -7.42 19.40
CA THR A 44 9.06 -8.05 19.77
C THR A 44 10.21 -7.17 19.33
N PHE A 45 11.25 -7.04 20.17
CA PHE A 45 12.43 -6.23 19.89
C PHE A 45 13.41 -6.88 18.90
N ARG A 46 13.05 -7.99 18.25
CA ARG A 46 13.93 -8.73 17.34
C ARG A 46 13.98 -8.17 15.91
N THR A 47 13.95 -6.85 15.77
CA THR A 47 14.33 -6.18 14.54
C THR A 47 15.57 -5.35 14.86
N LEU A 48 16.72 -5.86 14.42
CA LEU A 48 18.05 -5.24 14.54
C LEU A 48 18.18 -3.92 13.75
N THR A 49 17.09 -3.21 13.45
CA THR A 49 17.14 -1.87 12.86
C THR A 49 17.27 -0.88 14.02
N PRO A 50 18.46 -0.30 14.25
CA PRO A 50 18.61 0.68 15.32
C PRO A 50 17.69 1.86 15.02
N LEU A 51 16.80 2.21 15.96
CA LEU A 51 16.09 3.48 15.90
C LEU A 51 17.00 4.54 16.54
N GLU A 52 17.66 5.34 15.70
CA GLU A 52 18.39 6.53 16.14
C GLU A 52 17.37 7.56 16.66
N ARG A 53 17.52 8.05 17.89
CA ARG A 53 16.66 9.12 18.41
C ARG A 53 17.00 10.42 17.66
N PRO A 54 16.02 11.14 17.08
CA PRO A 54 16.28 12.44 16.49
C PRO A 54 16.78 13.43 17.54
N SER A 55 17.95 14.03 17.31
CA SER A 55 18.61 14.99 18.22
C SER A 55 17.79 16.24 18.55
N ARG A 56 16.75 16.53 17.75
CA ARG A 56 15.81 17.64 18.00
C ARG A 56 14.88 17.38 19.20
N LEU A 57 14.77 16.13 19.66
CA LEU A 57 13.86 15.71 20.73
C LEU A 57 14.59 15.46 22.07
N GLU A 58 15.82 15.95 22.22
CA GLU A 58 16.54 15.99 23.50
C GLU A 58 16.11 17.17 24.38
#